data_AF-A0A8J8Q2L3-F1
#
_entry.id   AF-A0A8J8Q2L3-F1
#
_cell.length_a   1.000
_cell.length_b   1.000
_cell.length_c   1.000
_cell.angle_alpha   90.00
_cell.angle_beta   90.00
_cell.angle_gamma   90.00
#
_symmetry.space_group_name_H-M   'P 1'
#
loop_
_entity.id
_entity.type
_entity.pdbx_description
1 polymer ?
#
loop_
_entity_poly.entity_id
_entity_poly.type
_entity_poly.pdbx_seq_one_letter_code
_entity_poly.pdbx_strand_id
1 'polypeptide(L)'
;MAPKDESRNGNDRDPAEHRQDGGDSNSSRQCHRRHCDEPAQFVVLERYQEETGKGAVEAEAALCQDHTDEESPANLDGAYDDYVFYVEPISNG
;
A
#
# COMPACT_ATOMS: atom_id res chain seq x y z
N MET A 1 -6.26 45.02 -40.79
CA MET A 1 -5.59 43.83 -40.23
C MET A 1 -4.56 44.28 -39.21
N ALA A 2 -4.88 44.07 -37.94
CA ALA A 2 -4.00 44.09 -36.78
C ALA A 2 -4.74 43.24 -35.73
N PRO A 3 -4.15 42.21 -35.11
CA PRO A 3 -4.80 41.54 -34.00
C PRO A 3 -4.63 42.41 -32.76
N LYS A 4 -5.75 42.90 -32.21
CA LYS A 4 -5.78 43.44 -30.85
C LYS A 4 -5.95 42.25 -29.90
N ASP A 5 -4.91 42.04 -29.13
CA ASP A 5 -4.86 41.18 -27.97
C ASP A 5 -5.88 41.70 -26.94
N GLU A 6 -6.96 40.96 -26.73
CA GLU A 6 -8.01 41.30 -25.77
C GLU A 6 -8.19 40.12 -24.82
N SER A 7 -7.53 40.25 -23.66
CA SER A 7 -7.66 39.43 -22.46
C SER A 7 -9.11 39.02 -22.16
N ARG A 8 -9.35 37.71 -22.09
CA ARG A 8 -10.39 37.09 -21.26
C ARG A 8 -9.71 35.99 -20.45
N ASN A 9 -9.50 36.26 -19.17
CA ASN A 9 -10.32 35.69 -18.09
C ASN A 9 -10.12 34.17 -18.07
N GLY A 10 -9.11 33.66 -17.37
CA GLY A 10 -9.03 33.79 -15.93
C GLY A 10 -9.68 32.54 -15.36
N ASN A 11 -8.82 31.64 -14.89
CA ASN A 11 -9.18 30.59 -13.96
C ASN A 11 -9.84 29.33 -14.59
N ASP A 12 -9.08 28.65 -15.46
CA ASP A 12 -9.02 27.17 -15.46
C ASP A 12 -8.58 26.73 -14.06
N ARG A 13 -9.51 26.78 -13.11
CA ARG A 13 -9.47 25.87 -11.97
C ARG A 13 -9.83 24.53 -12.58
N ASP A 14 -8.82 23.84 -13.12
CA ASP A 14 -8.76 22.41 -12.91
C ASP A 14 -9.06 22.24 -11.41
N PRO A 15 -10.20 21.66 -11.00
CA PRO A 15 -10.15 21.00 -9.73
C PRO A 15 -9.08 19.95 -9.98
N ALA A 16 -7.87 20.23 -9.48
CA ALA A 16 -7.06 19.17 -8.93
C ALA A 16 -8.00 18.53 -7.90
N GLU A 17 -8.83 17.62 -8.41
CA GLU A 17 -9.46 16.52 -7.73
C GLU A 17 -8.25 15.84 -7.13
N HIS A 18 -7.84 16.41 -6.00
CA HIS A 18 -7.09 15.76 -4.97
C HIS A 18 -8.01 14.58 -4.68
N ARG A 19 -7.78 13.51 -5.43
CA ARG A 19 -8.19 12.17 -5.08
C ARG A 19 -7.48 11.98 -3.76
N GLN A 20 -8.09 12.50 -2.71
CA GLN A 20 -7.88 12.08 -1.35
C GLN A 20 -8.28 10.62 -1.43
N ASP A 21 -7.30 9.79 -1.78
CA ASP A 21 -6.78 8.79 -0.87
C ASP A 21 -7.73 8.54 0.31
N GLY A 22 -8.86 7.97 -0.05
CA GLY A 22 -9.72 7.23 0.84
C GLY A 22 -9.61 5.81 0.33
N GLY A 23 -8.40 5.24 0.44
CA GLY A 23 -8.26 3.80 0.42
C GLY A 23 -9.09 3.28 1.59
N ASP A 24 -10.38 3.08 1.34
CA ASP A 24 -11.33 2.33 2.15
C ASP A 24 -10.85 0.88 2.15
N SER A 25 -9.69 0.69 2.77
CA SER A 25 -8.86 -0.50 2.68
C SER A 25 -9.16 -1.47 3.81
N ASN A 26 -10.00 -1.05 4.77
CA ASN A 26 -10.32 -1.81 5.97
C ASN A 26 -11.63 -2.61 5.86
N SER A 27 -12.33 -2.56 4.72
CA SER A 27 -13.74 -2.98 4.70
C SER A 27 -14.02 -4.30 3.95
N SER A 28 -13.01 -5.02 3.42
CA SER A 28 -13.10 -6.44 2.97
C SER A 28 -11.91 -6.82 2.06
N ARG A 29 -10.67 -6.70 2.54
CA ARG A 29 -9.56 -7.32 1.82
C ARG A 29 -9.75 -8.84 1.89
N GLN A 30 -9.76 -9.53 0.74
CA GLN A 30 -9.66 -10.99 0.73
C GLN A 30 -8.22 -11.40 1.04
N CYS A 31 -8.04 -12.62 1.51
CA CYS A 31 -6.72 -13.19 1.69
C CYS A 31 -5.91 -13.10 0.38
N HIS A 32 -4.67 -12.62 0.46
CA HIS A 32 -3.78 -12.47 -0.68
C HIS A 32 -3.29 -13.82 -1.23
N ARG A 33 -3.36 -14.90 -0.44
CA ARG A 33 -2.91 -16.23 -0.88
C ARG A 33 -3.76 -16.70 -2.06
N ARG A 34 -3.09 -17.30 -3.05
CA ARG A 34 -3.74 -17.84 -4.23
C ARG A 34 -4.73 -18.92 -3.81
N HIS A 35 -5.90 -18.94 -4.44
CA HIS A 35 -6.96 -19.93 -4.16
C HIS A 35 -7.51 -19.88 -2.72
N CYS A 36 -7.48 -18.70 -2.10
CA CYS A 36 -8.12 -18.47 -0.80
C CYS A 36 -9.12 -17.30 -0.94
N ASP A 37 -10.40 -17.59 -0.74
CA ASP A 37 -11.48 -16.60 -0.79
C ASP A 37 -11.90 -16.12 0.61
N GLU A 38 -11.21 -16.58 1.66
CA GLU A 38 -11.47 -16.17 3.04
C GLU A 38 -11.18 -14.67 3.25
N PRO A 39 -11.94 -13.99 4.12
CA PRO A 39 -11.66 -12.60 4.45
C PRO A 39 -10.32 -12.46 5.16
N ALA A 40 -9.55 -11.44 4.78
CA ALA A 40 -8.36 -11.07 5.51
C ALA A 40 -8.73 -10.52 6.89
N GLN A 41 -7.99 -10.97 7.90
CA GLN A 41 -8.13 -10.54 9.29
C GLN A 41 -6.86 -9.83 9.78
N PHE A 42 -5.75 -9.95 9.06
CA PHE A 42 -4.47 -9.36 9.42
C PHE A 42 -3.79 -8.74 8.21
N VAL A 43 -2.94 -7.75 8.45
CA VAL A 43 -1.92 -7.28 7.52
C VAL A 43 -0.56 -7.71 8.08
N VAL A 44 0.19 -8.43 7.26
CA VAL A 44 1.59 -8.79 7.52
C VAL A 44 2.47 -7.83 6.72
N LEU A 45 3.40 -7.16 7.39
CA LEU A 45 4.38 -6.29 6.76
C LEU A 45 5.79 -6.83 7.06
N GLU A 46 6.61 -6.90 6.03
CA GLU A 46 8.05 -7.13 6.15
C GLU A 46 8.83 -6.03 5.44
N ARG A 47 9.71 -5.35 6.19
CA ARG A 47 10.64 -4.36 5.67
C ARG A 47 12.04 -4.94 5.62
N TYR A 48 12.62 -5.04 4.42
CA TYR A 48 13.89 -5.70 4.18
C TYR A 48 14.74 -4.96 3.14
N GLN A 49 16.04 -5.24 3.10
CA GLN A 49 16.93 -4.70 2.09
C GLN A 49 16.75 -5.49 0.78
N GLU A 50 16.48 -4.83 -0.35
CA GLU A 50 16.43 -5.52 -1.63
C GLU A 50 17.79 -6.12 -2.00
N GLU A 51 17.77 -7.33 -2.57
CA GLU A 51 18.97 -8.03 -3.05
C GLU A 51 19.75 -7.23 -4.11
N THR A 52 19.05 -6.38 -4.87
CA THR A 52 19.67 -5.53 -5.90
C THR A 52 20.45 -4.34 -5.32
N GLY A 53 20.42 -4.15 -4.00
CA GLY A 53 21.15 -3.09 -3.30
C GLY A 53 20.57 -1.69 -3.50
N LYS A 54 19.33 -1.58 -3.97
CA LYS A 54 18.68 -0.30 -4.26
C LYS A 54 18.13 0.42 -3.03
N GLY A 55 18.00 -0.28 -1.92
CA GLY A 55 17.48 0.26 -0.67
C GLY A 55 16.61 -0.74 0.07
N ALA A 56 16.03 -0.27 1.17
CA ALA A 56 14.99 -0.97 1.88
C ALA A 56 13.65 -0.87 1.13
N VAL A 57 12.90 -1.96 1.11
CA VAL A 57 11.52 -2.01 0.62
C VAL A 57 10.61 -2.62 1.66
N GLU A 58 9.33 -2.35 1.51
CA GLU A 58 8.26 -2.89 2.34
C GLU A 58 7.39 -3.80 1.48
N ALA A 59 7.15 -5.01 1.97
CA ALA A 59 6.19 -5.95 1.41
C ALA A 59 5.02 -6.10 2.37
N GLU A 60 3.80 -6.00 1.84
CA GLU A 60 2.57 -6.09 2.61
C GLU A 60 1.66 -7.19 2.05
N ALA A 61 1.05 -7.99 2.93
CA ALA A 61 0.07 -9.01 2.58
C ALA A 61 -1.11 -8.99 3.55
N ALA A 62 -2.33 -8.83 3.03
CA ALA A 62 -3.55 -9.01 3.80
C ALA A 62 -3.91 -10.50 3.81
N LEU A 63 -4.01 -11.12 4.99
CA LEU A 63 -4.16 -12.57 5.14
C LEU A 63 -5.29 -12.94 6.10
N CYS A 64 -5.93 -14.08 5.87
CA CYS A 64 -6.82 -14.71 6.84
C CYS A 64 -5.99 -15.29 8.00
N GLN A 65 -6.65 -15.64 9.10
CA GLN A 65 -5.98 -16.17 10.29
C GLN A 65 -5.09 -17.38 9.99
N ASP A 66 -5.60 -18.39 9.28
CA ASP A 66 -4.86 -19.62 8.98
C ASP A 66 -3.56 -19.34 8.22
N HIS A 67 -3.61 -18.47 7.21
CA HIS A 67 -2.42 -18.12 6.44
C HIS A 67 -1.49 -17.17 7.19
N THR A 68 -1.99 -16.32 8.09
CA THR A 68 -1.14 -15.53 8.98
C THR A 68 -0.34 -16.40 9.94
N ASP A 69 -0.94 -17.48 10.47
CA ASP A 69 -0.25 -18.45 11.34
C ASP A 69 0.88 -19.20 10.61
N GLU A 70 0.84 -19.29 9.28
CA GLU A 70 1.90 -19.87 8.45
C GLU A 70 3.02 -18.86 8.09
N GLU A 71 2.77 -17.56 8.24
CA GLU A 71 3.75 -16.55 7.84
C GLU A 71 4.95 -16.56 8.80
N SER A 72 6.10 -16.21 8.25
CA SER A 72 7.34 -16.05 8.99
C SER A 72 8.20 -15.02 8.29
N PRO A 73 9.10 -14.33 9.02
CA PRO A 73 10.03 -13.40 8.40
C PRO A 73 10.90 -14.13 7.36
N ALA A 74 10.88 -13.66 6.11
CA ALA A 74 11.50 -14.35 4.98
C ALA A 74 12.90 -13.83 4.64
N ASN A 75 13.24 -12.60 5.03
CA ASN A 75 14.44 -11.89 4.57
C ASN A 75 15.46 -11.65 5.71
N LEU A 76 15.59 -12.61 6.63
CA LEU A 76 16.48 -12.50 7.80
C LEU A 76 17.97 -12.48 7.44
N ASP A 77 18.38 -13.12 6.34
CA ASP A 77 19.77 -13.10 5.86
C ASP A 77 20.26 -11.68 5.49
N GLY A 78 19.32 -10.77 5.18
CA GLY A 78 19.57 -9.35 4.91
C GLY A 78 19.19 -8.42 6.06
N ALA A 79 19.01 -8.93 7.28
CA ALA A 79 18.61 -8.11 8.43
C ALA A 79 19.63 -6.99 8.73
N TYR A 80 19.11 -5.81 9.02
CA TYR A 80 19.83 -4.57 9.29
C TYR A 80 19.11 -3.83 10.42
N ASP A 81 19.66 -2.71 10.90
CA ASP A 81 19.14 -1.99 12.07
C ASP A 81 17.65 -1.64 11.99
N ASP A 82 17.14 -1.36 10.79
CA ASP A 82 15.73 -1.00 10.59
C ASP A 82 14.90 -2.16 9.96
N TYR A 83 15.39 -3.41 10.03
CA TYR A 83 14.59 -4.56 9.62
C TYR A 83 13.36 -4.71 10.51
N VAL A 84 12.19 -4.92 9.91
CA VAL A 84 10.93 -5.06 10.65
C VAL A 84 10.11 -6.19 10.04
N PHE A 85 9.59 -7.07 10.89
CA PHE A 85 8.50 -7.97 10.57
C PHE A 85 7.40 -7.75 11.60
N TYR A 86 6.20 -7.38 11.14
CA TYR A 86 5.07 -7.16 12.04
C TYR A 86 3.77 -7.70 11.45
N VAL A 87 2.86 -8.05 12.35
CA VAL A 87 1.51 -8.50 12.02
C VAL A 87 0.52 -7.65 12.80
N GLU A 88 -0.40 -7.00 12.10
CA GLU A 88 -1.45 -6.17 12.69
C GLU A 88 -2.84 -6.68 12.32
N PRO A 89 -3.79 -6.73 13.29
CA PRO A 89 -5.17 -7.09 12.99
C PRO A 89 -5.86 -5.99 12.18
N ILE A 90 -6.65 -6.39 11.19
CA ILE A 90 -7.54 -5.53 10.41
C ILE A 90 -8.75 -5.26 11.30
N SER A 91 -8.98 -3.99 11.64
CA SER A 91 -10.18 -3.60 12.37
C SER A 91 -11.36 -3.62 11.41
N ASN A 92 -12.25 -4.61 11.58
CA ASN A 92 -13.57 -4.59 10.94
C ASN A 92 -14.38 -3.45 11.60
N GLY A 93 -14.52 -2.33 10.89
CA GLY A 93 -15.34 -1.18 11.32
C GLY A 93 -16.82 -1.51 11.45
#